data_AF-A0A7I8EQI4-F1
#
_entry.id   AF-A0A7I8EQI4-F1
#
_cell.length_a   1.000
_cell.length_b   1.000
_cell.length_c   1.000
_cell.angle_alpha   90.00
_cell.angle_beta   90.00
_cell.angle_gamma   90.00
#
_symmetry.space_group_name_H-M   'P 1'
#
loop_
_entity.id
_entity.type
_entity.pdbx_description
1 polymer ?
#
loop_
_entity_poly.entity_id
_entity_poly.type
_entity_poly.pdbx_seq_one_letter_code
_entity_poly.pdbx_strand_id
1 'polypeptide(L)'
;MHQEQCSRVFTDKMSGKRFDRPEFLKMLDIARSGDVIVVWRLDRLGRSLKQLIETVTMLGERGIELRSLKENIDTTTSTGKW
;
A
#
# COMPACT_ATOMS: atom_id res chain seq x y z
N MET A 1 19.01 9.99 2.85
CA MET A 1 17.54 10.13 2.81
C MET A 1 17.11 9.72 1.41
N HIS A 2 16.52 8.53 1.24
CA HIS A 2 16.00 8.12 -0.07
C HIS A 2 14.68 8.87 -0.30
N GLN A 3 14.75 10.00 -1.01
CA GLN A 3 13.56 10.62 -1.58
C GLN A 3 13.12 9.74 -2.75
N GLU A 4 12.25 8.78 -2.48
CA GLU A 4 11.47 8.18 -3.55
C GLU A 4 10.63 9.32 -4.15
N GLN A 5 10.90 9.67 -5.41
CA GLN A 5 10.16 10.70 -6.14
C GLN A 5 8.77 10.16 -6.46
N CYS A 6 7.91 10.13 -5.44
CA CYS A 6 6.51 9.77 -5.62
C CYS A 6 5.85 10.86 -6.46
N SER A 7 5.37 10.51 -7.64
CA SER A 7 4.65 11.44 -8.53
C SER A 7 3.39 12.02 -7.89
N ARG A 8 2.79 11.30 -6.94
CA ARG A 8 1.58 11.70 -6.19
C ARG A 8 1.67 11.22 -4.75
N VAL A 9 1.26 12.07 -3.81
CA VAL A 9 1.23 11.76 -2.38
C VAL A 9 -0.21 11.82 -1.88
N PHE A 10 -0.68 10.72 -1.31
CA PHE A 10 -2.01 10.59 -0.70
C PHE A 10 -1.87 10.50 0.81
N THR A 11 -2.72 11.19 1.56
CA THR A 11 -2.68 11.17 3.02
C THR A 11 -4.08 10.96 3.59
N ASP A 12 -4.33 9.76 4.11
CA ASP A 12 -5.53 9.47 4.90
C ASP A 12 -5.29 9.78 6.38
N LYS A 13 -6.20 10.56 6.98
CA LYS A 13 -6.19 10.83 8.41
C LYS A 13 -7.12 9.87 9.13
N MET A 14 -6.56 8.80 9.73
CA MET A 14 -7.30 7.94 10.64
C MET A 14 -7.51 8.64 11.98
N SER A 15 -8.70 9.22 12.20
CA SER A 15 -9.13 9.75 13.49
C SER A 15 -10.31 8.95 14.03
N GLY A 16 -10.14 8.33 15.20
CA GLY A 16 -11.22 7.64 15.92
C GLY A 16 -11.68 6.32 15.28
N LYS A 17 -12.97 6.01 15.46
CA LYS A 17 -13.60 4.72 15.10
C LYS A 17 -13.73 4.49 13.59
N ARG A 18 -13.65 5.57 12.79
CA ARG A 18 -13.88 5.54 11.33
C ARG A 18 -12.63 5.09 10.59
N PHE A 19 -12.82 4.12 9.70
CA PHE A 19 -11.80 3.58 8.80
C PHE A 19 -12.09 4.02 7.37
N ASP A 20 -12.58 5.24 7.21
CA ASP A 20 -12.80 5.80 5.89
C ASP A 20 -11.44 6.17 5.31
N ARG A 21 -11.07 5.53 4.21
CA ARG A 21 -9.85 5.80 3.45
C ARG A 21 -10.17 6.31 2.05
N PRO A 22 -10.79 7.49 1.95
CA PRO A 22 -11.17 8.05 0.66
C PRO A 22 -9.95 8.30 -0.24
N GLU A 23 -8.80 8.69 0.32
CA GLU A 23 -7.61 8.98 -0.48
C GLU A 23 -6.94 7.70 -0.98
N PHE A 24 -6.93 6.63 -0.17
CA PHE A 24 -6.51 5.30 -0.62
C PHE A 24 -7.39 4.78 -1.78
N LEU A 25 -8.71 4.94 -1.70
CA LEU A 25 -9.62 4.53 -2.77
C LEU A 25 -9.38 5.33 -4.05
N LYS A 26 -9.18 6.66 -3.94
CA LYS A 26 -8.81 7.50 -5.09
C LYS A 26 -7.48 7.09 -5.69
N MET A 27 -6.48 6.77 -4.86
CA MET A 27 -5.19 6.26 -5.30
C MET A 27 -5.35 4.95 -6.06
N LEU A 28 -6.20 4.02 -5.58
CA LEU A 28 -6.49 2.75 -6.26
C LEU A 28 -7.22 2.94 -7.59
N ASP A 29 -8.04 3.98 -7.73
CA ASP A 29 -8.76 4.28 -8.98
C ASP A 29 -7.83 4.78 -10.08
N ILE A 30 -6.80 5.55 -9.70
CA ILE A 30 -5.80 6.05 -10.65
C ILE A 30 -4.66 5.07 -10.93
N ALA A 31 -4.40 4.13 -10.00
CA ALA A 31 -3.28 3.22 -10.08
C ALA A 31 -3.47 2.22 -11.21
N ARG A 32 -2.41 2.00 -11.97
CA ARG A 32 -2.37 1.10 -13.12
C ARG A 32 -1.40 -0.04 -12.88
N SER A 33 -1.56 -1.10 -13.65
CA SER A 33 -0.57 -2.17 -13.68
C SER A 33 0.83 -1.60 -14.01
N GLY A 34 1.82 -1.99 -13.21
CA GLY A 34 3.19 -1.48 -13.27
C GLY A 34 3.47 -0.29 -12.34
N ASP A 35 2.46 0.28 -11.69
CA ASP A 35 2.67 1.31 -10.66
C ASP A 35 3.15 0.69 -9.34
N VAL A 36 3.93 1.46 -8.58
CA VAL A 36 4.41 1.12 -7.24
C VAL A 36 3.76 2.02 -6.20
N ILE A 37 3.04 1.43 -5.26
CA ILE A 37 2.49 2.13 -4.09
C ILE A 37 3.53 2.07 -2.97
N VAL A 38 3.99 3.23 -2.53
CA VAL A 38 4.93 3.36 -1.43
C VAL A 38 4.18 3.76 -0.15
N VAL A 39 4.38 3.00 0.92
CA VAL A 39 3.82 3.29 2.25
C VAL A 39 4.90 3.41 3.31
N TRP A 40 4.68 4.28 4.30
CA TRP A 40 5.64 4.42 5.40
C TRP A 40 5.69 3.16 6.28
N ARG A 41 4.54 2.60 6.66
CA ARG A 41 4.43 1.37 7.47
C ARG A 41 3.23 0.55 7.05
N LEU A 42 3.36 -0.78 7.04
CA LEU A 42 2.25 -1.67 6.65
C LEU A 42 1.12 -1.67 7.69
N ASP A 43 1.41 -1.40 8.98
CA ASP A 43 0.38 -1.23 10.01
C ASP A 43 -0.62 -0.09 9.70
N ARG A 44 -0.26 0.83 8.80
CA ARG A 44 -1.14 1.89 8.35
C ARG A 44 -2.06 1.48 7.20
N LEU A 45 -1.86 0.30 6.60
CA LEU A 45 -2.69 -0.28 5.54
C LEU A 45 -3.78 -1.23 6.02
N GLY A 46 -3.79 -1.67 7.27
CA GLY A 46 -4.86 -2.53 7.78
C GLY A 46 -5.01 -2.44 9.28
N ARG A 47 -6.19 -2.75 9.81
CA ARG A 47 -6.38 -2.95 11.26
C ARG A 47 -6.02 -4.37 11.70
N SER A 48 -5.76 -5.28 10.77
CA SER A 48 -5.34 -6.65 11.02
C SER A 48 -4.42 -7.17 9.91
N LEU A 49 -3.64 -8.21 10.22
CA LEU A 49 -2.81 -8.91 9.25
C LEU A 49 -3.62 -9.46 8.07
N LYS A 50 -4.83 -9.97 8.34
CA LYS A 50 -5.73 -10.46 7.28
C LYS A 50 -6.06 -9.37 6.27
N GLN A 51 -6.46 -8.17 6.74
CA GLN A 51 -6.76 -7.04 5.85
C GLN A 51 -5.54 -6.61 5.04
N LEU A 52 -4.35 -6.68 5.64
CA LEU A 52 -3.11 -6.39 4.93
C LEU A 52 -2.87 -7.39 3.80
N ILE A 53 -2.99 -8.69 4.07
CA ILE A 53 -2.83 -9.75 3.07
C ILE A 53 -3.86 -9.57 1.94
N GLU A 54 -5.13 -9.37 2.27
CA GLU A 54 -6.19 -9.13 1.27
C GLU A 54 -5.87 -7.91 0.39
N THR A 55 -5.32 -6.85 0.97
CA THR A 55 -4.92 -5.64 0.23
C THR A 55 -3.73 -5.93 -0.69
N VAL A 56 -2.69 -6.60 -0.19
CA VAL A 56 -1.50 -6.95 -0.98
C VAL A 56 -1.86 -7.88 -2.13
N THR A 57 -2.68 -8.90 -1.89
CA THR A 57 -3.15 -9.82 -2.92
C THR A 57 -3.94 -9.08 -4.00
N MET A 58 -4.89 -8.22 -3.62
CA MET A 58 -5.68 -7.43 -4.57
C MET A 58 -4.81 -6.50 -5.42
N LEU A 59 -3.78 -5.88 -4.82
CA LEU A 59 -2.81 -5.07 -5.56
C LEU A 59 -2.01 -5.92 -6.56
N GLY A 60 -1.50 -7.08 -6.12
CA GLY A 60 -0.77 -8.03 -6.96
C GLY A 60 -1.61 -8.55 -8.13
N GLU A 61 -2.89 -8.86 -7.92
CA GLU A 61 -3.82 -9.26 -8.99
C GLU A 61 -4.05 -8.16 -10.03
N ARG A 62 -3.92 -6.90 -9.63
CA ARG A 62 -3.96 -5.73 -10.54
C ARG A 62 -2.60 -5.42 -11.16
N GLY A 63 -1.56 -6.18 -10.83
CA GLY A 63 -0.17 -5.92 -11.24
C GLY A 63 0.40 -4.63 -10.65
N ILE A 64 -0.08 -4.22 -9.48
CA ILE A 64 0.41 -3.06 -8.73
C ILE A 64 1.34 -3.55 -7.64
N GLU A 65 2.51 -2.93 -7.52
CA GLU A 65 3.51 -3.32 -6.53
C GLU A 65 3.34 -2.51 -5.23
N LEU A 66 3.66 -3.11 -4.08
CA LEU A 66 3.62 -2.44 -2.79
C LEU A 66 5.00 -2.43 -2.15
N ARG A 67 5.45 -1.24 -1.71
CA ARG A 67 6.72 -1.05 -1.03
C ARG A 67 6.55 -0.37 0.31
N SER A 68 7.20 -0.90 1.35
CA SER A 68 7.18 -0.31 2.69
C SER A 68 8.54 0.30 3.05
N LEU A 69 8.55 1.59 3.41
CA LEU A 69 9.79 2.31 3.72
C LEU A 69 10.39 1.93 5.08
N LYS A 70 9.55 1.61 6.08
CA LYS A 70 10.02 1.31 7.44
C LYS A 70 10.34 -0.17 7.68
N GLU A 71 9.54 -1.07 7.12
CA GLU A 71 9.72 -2.51 7.37
C GLU A 71 10.68 -3.17 6.38
N ASN A 72 11.13 -2.44 5.35
CA ASN A 72 11.91 -2.99 4.23
C ASN A 72 11.27 -4.25 3.64
N ILE A 73 9.93 -4.34 3.74
CA ILE A 73 9.13 -5.39 3.10
C ILE A 73 8.83 -4.88 1.71
N ASP A 74 9.33 -5.62 0.74
CA ASP A 74 9.27 -5.33 -0.66
C ASP A 74 8.60 -6.51 -1.37
N THR A 75 7.34 -6.32 -1.79
CA THR A 75 6.58 -7.40 -2.45
C THR A 75 7.01 -7.62 -3.91
N THR A 76 7.98 -6.85 -4.42
CA THR A 76 8.59 -7.04 -5.75
C THR A 76 9.60 -8.19 -5.74
N THR A 77 10.11 -8.54 -4.56
CA THR A 77 10.95 -9.72 -4.36
C THR A 77 10.06 -10.91 -4.01
N SER A 78 10.28 -12.04 -4.69
CA SER A 78 9.50 -13.30 -4.67
C SER A 78 9.35 -14.01 -3.30
N THR A 79 9.15 -13.30 -2.20
CA THR A 79 9.09 -13.82 -0.82
C THR A 79 7.65 -14.00 -0.34
N GLY A 80 6.81 -14.64 -1.18
CA GLY A 80 5.38 -14.79 -0.89
C GLY A 80 4.67 -15.97 -1.55
N LYS A 81 5.40 -17.01 -1.98
CA LYS A 81 4.79 -18.31 -2.30
C LYS A 81 4.96 -19.24 -1.10
N TRP A 82 3.90 -19.44 -0.32
CA TRP A 82 3.74 -20.57 0.58
C TRP A 82 2.33 -21.13 0.42
#